data_AF-A0A4Q2UMR7-F1
#
_entry.id   AF-A0A4Q2UMR7-F1
#
_cell.length_a   1.000
_cell.length_b   1.000
_cell.length_c   1.000
_cell.angle_alpha   90.00
_cell.angle_beta   90.00
_cell.angle_gamma   90.00
#
_symmetry.space_group_name_H-M   'P 1'
#
loop_
_entity.id
_entity.type
_entity.pdbx_description
1 polymer ?
#
loop_
_entity_poly.entity_id
_entity_poly.type
_entity_poly.pdbx_seq_one_letter_code
_entity_poly.pdbx_strand_id
1 'polypeptide(L)'
;MSEKFTDDLFNLKNDRRLSVYLYRAGFGCWLLYILSGARFMQSVSMYRTDFGVFAFFLMVMGLSASMIYDYYHHPAEFAQKRKWLAISYVVLAGLIYFFILHHEPVSIEHLLGRGLF
;
A
#
# COMPACT_ATOMS: atom_id res chain seq x y z
N MET A 1 12.58 -13.60 34.07
CA MET A 1 12.53 -14.49 32.89
C MET A 1 11.56 -13.87 31.88
N SER A 2 11.93 -12.76 31.23
CA SER A 2 11.00 -11.91 30.45
C SER A 2 11.58 -11.37 29.13
N GLU A 3 12.76 -11.82 28.70
CA GLU A 3 13.36 -11.35 27.43
C GLU A 3 13.02 -12.28 26.25
N LYS A 4 12.83 -13.59 26.48
CA LYS A 4 12.56 -14.55 25.39
C LYS A 4 11.21 -14.37 24.67
N PHE A 5 10.20 -13.80 25.33
CA PHE A 5 8.88 -13.65 24.71
C PHE A 5 8.86 -12.56 23.62
N THR A 6 9.69 -11.53 23.74
CA THR A 6 9.73 -10.44 22.77
C THR A 6 10.46 -10.85 21.49
N ASP A 7 11.54 -11.63 21.62
CA ASP A 7 12.34 -12.09 20.49
C ASP A 7 11.62 -13.13 19.61
N ASP A 8 10.71 -13.92 20.19
CA ASP A 8 9.99 -14.96 19.44
C ASP A 8 8.69 -14.45 18.81
N LEU A 9 7.98 -13.50 19.44
CA LEU A 9 6.67 -13.03 18.96
C LEU A 9 6.76 -12.15 17.70
N PHE A 10 7.92 -11.53 17.46
CA PHE A 10 8.18 -10.64 16.32
C PHE A 10 9.40 -11.06 15.51
N ASN A 11 9.67 -12.36 15.43
CA ASN A 11 10.75 -12.86 14.60
C ASN A 11 10.35 -12.83 13.11
N LEU A 12 10.31 -11.63 12.53
CA LEU A 12 10.00 -11.36 11.11
C LEU A 12 10.87 -12.17 10.14
N LYS A 13 12.04 -12.59 10.60
CA LYS A 13 12.94 -13.45 9.85
C LYS A 13 12.41 -14.87 9.73
N ASN A 14 11.70 -15.39 10.73
CA ASN A 14 11.29 -16.79 10.82
C ASN A 14 9.76 -17.00 10.73
N ASP A 15 8.94 -15.98 10.97
CA ASP A 15 7.48 -16.10 10.93
C ASP A 15 6.81 -15.02 10.04
N ARG A 16 6.03 -15.49 9.06
CA ARG A 16 5.28 -14.67 8.11
C ARG A 16 3.98 -14.11 8.69
N ARG A 17 3.52 -14.60 9.85
CA ARG A 17 2.20 -14.26 10.43
C ARG A 17 1.99 -12.77 10.64
N LEU A 18 3.01 -12.04 11.08
CA LEU A 18 2.89 -10.60 11.31
C LEU A 18 2.51 -9.84 10.02
N SER A 19 3.18 -10.17 8.91
CA SER A 19 2.86 -9.57 7.60
C SER A 19 1.41 -9.82 7.19
N VAL A 20 0.89 -11.01 7.47
CA VAL A 20 -0.49 -11.40 7.17
C VAL A 20 -1.48 -10.63 8.05
N TYR A 21 -1.20 -10.48 9.35
CA TYR A 21 -2.06 -9.72 10.25
C TYR A 21 -2.09 -8.23 9.90
N LEU A 22 -0.95 -7.65 9.59
CA LEU A 22 -0.85 -6.26 9.12
C LEU A 22 -1.64 -6.06 7.81
N TYR A 23 -1.49 -6.97 6.86
CA TYR A 23 -2.23 -6.90 5.60
C TYR A 23 -3.75 -7.05 5.81
N ARG A 24 -4.19 -7.96 6.69
CA ARG A 24 -5.62 -8.15 7.05
C ARG A 24 -6.19 -6.92 7.76
N ALA A 25 -5.44 -6.34 8.69
CA ALA A 25 -5.84 -5.11 9.37
C ALA A 25 -5.96 -3.95 8.38
N GLY A 26 -4.97 -3.79 7.49
CA GLY A 26 -5.01 -2.80 6.41
C GLY A 26 -6.19 -2.97 5.47
N PHE A 27 -6.50 -4.22 5.08
CA PHE A 27 -7.69 -4.53 4.29
C PHE A 27 -8.98 -4.19 5.04
N GLY A 28 -9.06 -4.44 6.34
CA GLY A 28 -10.20 -4.03 7.17
C GLY A 28 -10.39 -2.51 7.18
N CYS A 29 -9.31 -1.74 7.36
CA CYS A 29 -9.35 -0.29 7.26
C CYS A 29 -9.75 0.20 5.86
N TRP A 30 -9.32 -0.49 4.81
CA TRP A 30 -9.73 -0.18 3.44
C TRP A 30 -11.23 -0.41 3.21
N LEU A 31 -11.80 -1.48 3.79
CA LEU A 31 -13.25 -1.68 3.76
C LEU A 31 -13.98 -0.56 4.51
N LEU A 32 -13.47 -0.11 5.67
CA LEU A 32 -14.03 1.03 6.39
C LEU A 32 -13.95 2.33 5.58
N TYR A 33 -12.87 2.55 4.83
CA TYR A 33 -12.74 3.66 3.89
C TYR A 33 -13.84 3.63 2.81
N ILE A 34 -14.16 2.46 2.26
CA ILE A 34 -15.26 2.32 1.29
C ILE A 34 -16.61 2.56 1.96
N LEU A 35 -16.84 1.90 3.10
CA LEU A 35 -18.13 1.92 3.80
C LEU A 35 -18.48 3.32 4.32
N SER A 36 -17.50 4.05 4.85
CA SER A 36 -17.65 5.46 5.26
C SER A 36 -17.90 6.42 4.10
N GLY A 37 -17.72 5.98 2.85
CA GLY A 37 -18.13 6.72 1.65
C GLY A 37 -19.60 6.55 1.27
N ALA A 38 -20.32 5.61 1.89
CA ALA A 38 -21.71 5.35 1.57
C ALA A 38 -22.64 6.44 2.13
N ARG A 39 -23.70 6.79 1.37
CA ARG A 39 -24.63 7.88 1.73
C ARG A 39 -25.33 7.70 3.09
N PHE A 40 -25.46 6.46 3.58
CA PHE A 40 -26.09 6.18 4.87
C PHE A 40 -25.12 6.32 6.06
N MET A 41 -23.82 6.45 5.84
CA MET A 41 -22.78 6.57 6.88
C MET A 41 -22.17 7.98 6.98
N GLN A 42 -22.97 9.03 6.73
CA GLN A 42 -22.47 10.42 6.77
C GLN A 42 -21.77 10.80 8.08
N SER A 43 -22.24 10.27 9.23
CA SER A 43 -21.63 10.50 10.55
C SER A 43 -20.19 10.00 10.66
N VAL A 44 -19.81 9.00 9.85
CA VAL A 44 -18.46 8.40 9.85
C VAL A 44 -17.64 8.87 8.66
N SER A 45 -18.25 9.59 7.70
CA SER A 45 -17.56 10.05 6.48
C SER A 45 -16.41 11.03 6.76
N MET A 46 -16.42 11.71 7.92
CA MET A 46 -15.32 12.56 8.37
C MET A 46 -14.01 11.78 8.52
N TYR A 47 -14.07 10.54 9.00
CA TYR A 47 -12.89 9.68 9.21
C TYR A 47 -12.47 8.89 7.98
N ARG A 48 -13.16 9.08 6.85
CA ARG A 48 -12.93 8.31 5.63
C ARG A 48 -11.47 8.42 5.19
N THR A 49 -10.95 9.64 5.09
CA THR A 49 -9.56 9.86 4.67
C THR A 49 -8.58 9.19 5.62
N ASP A 50 -8.82 9.28 6.94
CA ASP A 50 -7.96 8.65 7.95
C ASP A 50 -7.94 7.13 7.81
N PHE A 51 -9.09 6.48 7.58
CA PHE A 51 -9.15 5.05 7.31
C PHE A 51 -8.38 4.66 6.05
N GLY A 52 -8.46 5.48 5.00
CA GLY A 52 -7.71 5.27 3.76
C GLY A 52 -6.20 5.37 3.95
N VAL A 53 -5.74 6.42 4.64
CA VAL A 53 -4.32 6.62 4.96
C VAL A 53 -3.79 5.50 5.85
N PHE A 54 -4.55 5.12 6.89
CA PHE A 54 -4.16 4.06 7.81
C PHE A 54 -4.13 2.68 7.13
N ALA A 55 -5.10 2.39 6.26
CA ALA A 55 -5.11 1.19 5.44
C ALA A 55 -3.86 1.10 4.54
N PHE A 56 -3.55 2.19 3.84
CA PHE A 56 -2.35 2.27 3.00
C PHE A 56 -1.08 2.00 3.81
N PHE A 57 -0.94 2.65 4.96
CA PHE A 57 0.22 2.45 5.83
C PHE A 57 0.36 1.00 6.30
N LEU A 58 -0.72 0.38 6.79
CA LEU A 58 -0.72 -1.01 7.25
C LEU A 58 -0.40 -2.00 6.12
N MET A 59 -0.92 -1.78 4.92
CA MET A 59 -0.61 -2.62 3.76
C MET A 59 0.85 -2.52 3.34
N VAL A 60 1.43 -1.31 3.33
CA VAL A 60 2.86 -1.10 3.04
C VAL A 60 3.74 -1.74 4.12
N MET A 61 3.37 -1.61 5.40
CA MET A 61 4.08 -2.28 6.50
C MET A 61 3.97 -3.81 6.39
N GLY A 62 2.78 -4.34 6.08
CA GLY A 62 2.58 -5.77 5.86
C GLY A 62 3.43 -6.31 4.72
N LEU A 63 3.49 -5.57 3.60
CA LEU A 63 4.33 -5.95 2.46
C LEU A 63 5.82 -5.90 2.83
N SER A 64 6.27 -4.82 3.47
CA SER A 64 7.65 -4.68 3.96
C SER A 64 8.05 -5.83 4.91
N ALA A 65 7.16 -6.17 5.85
CA ALA A 65 7.33 -7.28 6.77
C ALA A 65 7.46 -8.62 6.04
N SER A 66 6.66 -8.86 4.99
CA SER A 66 6.76 -10.08 4.19
C SER A 66 8.08 -10.17 3.42
N MET A 67 8.61 -9.04 2.93
CA MET A 67 9.88 -9.00 2.21
C MET A 67 11.08 -9.33 3.10
N ILE A 68 11.03 -9.02 4.39
CA ILE A 68 12.09 -9.39 5.34
C ILE A 68 12.18 -10.92 5.46
N TYR A 69 11.05 -11.61 5.56
CA TYR A 69 11.03 -13.08 5.58
C TYR A 69 11.59 -13.67 4.29
N ASP A 70 11.12 -13.18 3.14
CA ASP A 70 11.53 -13.68 1.82
C ASP A 70 13.01 -13.40 1.52
N TYR A 71 13.57 -12.32 2.05
CA TYR A 71 14.99 -12.00 1.90
C TYR A 71 15.89 -13.12 2.44
N TYR A 72 15.51 -13.73 3.57
CA TYR A 72 16.31 -14.76 4.22
C TYR A 72 16.03 -16.18 3.73
N HIS A 73 14.80 -16.48 3.31
CA HIS A 73 14.38 -17.84 2.94
C HIS A 73 14.21 -18.05 1.42
N HIS A 74 13.85 -17.00 0.67
CA HIS A 74 13.48 -17.09 -0.75
C HIS A 74 13.99 -15.88 -1.56
N PRO A 75 15.31 -15.78 -1.81
CA PRO A 75 15.92 -14.59 -2.41
C PRO A 75 15.42 -14.30 -3.85
N ALA A 76 14.98 -15.32 -4.59
CA ALA A 76 14.40 -15.14 -5.91
C ALA A 76 13.03 -14.43 -5.85
N GLU A 77 12.17 -14.80 -4.90
CA GLU A 77 10.87 -14.16 -4.68
C GLU A 77 11.05 -12.73 -4.17
N PHE A 78 12.04 -12.50 -3.31
CA PHE A 78 12.41 -11.16 -2.84
C PHE A 78 12.79 -10.23 -4.01
N ALA A 79 13.62 -10.70 -4.94
CA ALA A 79 14.04 -9.90 -6.09
C ALA A 79 12.86 -9.50 -6.98
N GLN A 80 11.88 -10.39 -7.16
CA GLN A 80 10.66 -10.09 -7.90
C GLN A 80 9.77 -9.10 -7.15
N LYS A 81 9.51 -9.32 -5.86
CA LYS A 81 8.68 -8.41 -5.02
C LYS A 81 9.26 -7.01 -4.98
N ARG A 82 10.59 -6.89 -4.87
CA ARG A 82 11.30 -5.60 -4.92
C ARG A 82 11.10 -4.86 -6.25
N LYS A 83 11.16 -5.57 -7.39
CA LYS A 83 10.92 -4.98 -8.72
C LYS A 83 9.49 -4.44 -8.81
N TRP A 84 8.50 -5.24 -8.41
CA TRP A 84 7.09 -4.81 -8.40
C TRP A 84 6.84 -3.64 -7.46
N LEU A 85 7.51 -3.61 -6.29
CA LEU A 85 7.46 -2.48 -5.37
C LEU A 85 7.98 -1.19 -6.02
N ALA A 86 9.15 -1.25 -6.67
CA ALA A 86 9.72 -0.12 -7.39
C ALA A 86 8.79 0.39 -8.51
N ILE A 87 8.20 -0.52 -9.29
CA ILE A 87 7.22 -0.16 -10.33
C ILE A 87 6.00 0.54 -9.70
N SER A 88 5.47 0.02 -8.61
CA SER A 88 4.31 0.61 -7.92
C SER A 88 4.61 2.03 -7.40
N TYR A 89 5.82 2.30 -6.91
CA TYR A 89 6.22 3.65 -6.51
C TYR A 89 6.36 4.60 -7.69
N VAL A 90 6.89 4.15 -8.83
CA VAL A 90 6.96 4.97 -10.05
C VAL A 90 5.56 5.34 -10.53
N VAL A 91 4.63 4.37 -10.54
CA VAL A 91 3.23 4.61 -10.89
C VAL A 91 2.58 5.59 -9.90
N LEU A 92 2.79 5.40 -8.59
CA LEU A 92 2.25 6.28 -7.55
C LEU A 92 2.79 7.70 -7.68
N ALA A 93 4.09 7.87 -7.94
CA ALA A 93 4.71 9.16 -8.18
C ALA A 93 4.12 9.84 -9.43
N GLY A 94 3.88 9.08 -10.50
CA GLY A 94 3.18 9.57 -11.69
C GLY A 94 1.76 10.04 -11.36
N LEU A 95 0.99 9.23 -10.62
CA LEU A 95 -0.37 9.61 -10.20
C LEU A 95 -0.37 10.88 -9.35
N ILE A 96 0.53 10.98 -8.36
CA ILE A 96 0.66 12.19 -7.53
C ILE A 96 1.02 13.40 -8.39
N TYR A 97 1.99 13.26 -9.30
CA TYR A 97 2.38 14.34 -10.19
C TYR A 97 1.20 14.83 -11.05
N PHE A 98 0.49 13.92 -11.72
CA PHE A 98 -0.63 14.29 -12.60
C PHE A 98 -1.89 14.76 -11.86
N PHE A 99 -2.27 14.13 -10.75
CA PHE A 99 -3.54 14.43 -10.06
C PHE A 99 -3.43 15.51 -8.99
N ILE A 100 -2.25 15.68 -8.37
CA ILE A 100 -2.07 16.61 -7.25
C ILE A 100 -1.22 17.81 -7.66
N LEU A 101 -0.14 17.61 -8.42
CA LEU A 101 0.80 18.68 -8.76
C LEU A 101 0.49 19.38 -10.09
N HIS A 102 -0.07 18.67 -11.06
CA HIS A 102 -0.41 19.23 -12.37
C HIS A 102 -1.80 19.89 -12.30
N HIS A 103 -1.82 21.19 -11.99
CA HIS A 103 -3.05 22.01 -11.95
C HIS A 103 -3.53 22.46 -13.34
N GLU A 104 -2.85 22.09 -14.42
CA GLU A 104 -3.25 22.40 -15.79
C GLU A 104 -4.04 21.22 -16.39
N PRO A 105 -5.15 21.49 -17.11
CA PRO A 105 -5.93 20.43 -17.74
C PRO A 105 -5.04 19.69 -18.75
N VAL A 106 -4.81 18.40 -18.53
CA VAL A 106 -4.11 17.55 -19.49
C VAL A 106 -4.96 17.48 -20.75
N SER A 107 -4.65 18.35 -21.72
CA SER A 107 -5.20 18.33 -23.06
C SER A 107 -4.71 17.05 -23.76
N ILE A 108 -5.52 15.99 -23.68
CA ILE A 108 -5.30 14.70 -24.37
C ILE A 108 -5.07 14.91 -25.88
N GLU A 109 -5.48 16.06 -26.43
CA GLU A 109 -5.21 16.49 -27.81
C GLU A 109 -3.71 16.59 -28.16
N HIS A 110 -2.83 16.95 -27.21
CA HIS A 110 -1.41 17.10 -27.52
C HIS A 110 -0.64 15.77 -27.58
N LEU A 111 -1.18 14.72 -26.95
CA LEU A 111 -0.58 13.38 -26.95
C LEU A 111 -1.08 12.52 -28.12
N LEU A 112 -2.30 12.78 -28.61
CA LEU A 112 -2.91 12.09 -29.76
C LEU A 112 -2.75 12.84 -31.10
N GLY A 113 -2.44 14.13 -31.11
CA GLY A 113 -2.42 14.98 -32.31
C GLY A 113 -1.13 15.01 -33.13
N ARG A 114 -0.12 14.17 -32.82
CA ARG A 114 1.19 14.21 -33.52
C ARG A 114 1.56 12.95 -34.29
N GLY A 115 0.59 12.11 -34.63
CA GLY A 115 0.82 11.01 -35.54
C GLY A 115 -0.44 10.24 -35.88
N LEU A 116 -1.20 10.72 -36.86
CA LEU A 116 -1.87 9.94 -37.92
C LEU A 116 -2.86 10.83 -38.69
N PHE A 117 -2.43 11.20 -39.90
CA PHE A 117 -3.17 11.80 -41.02
C PHE A 117 -3.74 13.21 -40.87
#